data_AF-A0A933P3K7-F1
#
_entry.id   AF-A0A933P3K7-F1
#
_cell.length_a   1.000
_cell.length_b   1.000
_cell.length_c   1.000
_cell.angle_alpha   90.00
_cell.angle_beta   90.00
_cell.angle_gamma   90.00
#
_symmetry.space_group_name_H-M   'P 1'
#
loop_
_entity.id
_entity.type
_entity.pdbx_description
1 polymer ?
#
loop_
_entity_poly.entity_id
_entity_poly.type
_entity_poly.pdbx_seq_one_letter_code
_entity_poly.pdbx_strand_id
1 'polypeptide(L)'
;MRIAKVLLGVAMVGLVACGDDSSGGASAAEQPYVDSMMSSFETDESMPLTKPQAQCMAENLVSIVGVDGFEAAGVEPADLANGDLTLEELPEAKAQAIAALVFDGKCFDFGEMMASAFSQDPSVSIPSDQAKCLGDSFAANEQFRSAFAASITGDDSVDPFSEVEDLFAMFTECGIDLAALGG
;
A
#
# COMPACT_ATOMS: atom_id res chain seq x y z
N MET A 1 60.82 44.35 7.22
CA MET A 1 59.72 44.57 6.25
C MET A 1 58.71 43.44 6.46
N ARG A 2 57.49 43.80 6.93
CA ARG A 2 56.19 43.09 6.84
C ARG A 2 56.15 41.61 7.29
N ILE A 3 55.61 41.30 8.48
CA ILE A 3 54.17 41.13 8.83
C ILE A 3 53.48 40.00 8.05
N ALA A 4 52.90 39.04 8.80
CA ALA A 4 51.60 38.35 8.59
C ALA A 4 51.73 36.84 8.90
N LYS A 5 51.29 36.38 10.07
CA LYS A 5 49.90 36.04 10.47
C LYS A 5 49.69 34.50 10.34
N VAL A 6 49.51 33.76 11.46
CA VAL A 6 48.20 33.50 12.14
C VAL A 6 47.46 32.40 11.37
N LEU A 7 46.92 31.30 11.90
CA LEU A 7 46.51 30.83 13.23
C LEU A 7 46.34 29.29 13.09
N LEU A 8 46.70 28.49 14.11
CA LEU A 8 45.73 27.85 15.02
C LEU A 8 44.74 26.91 14.31
N GLY A 9 45.15 25.65 14.14
CA GLY A 9 44.23 24.55 13.86
C GLY A 9 43.73 23.94 15.17
N VAL A 10 42.47 24.20 15.53
CA VAL A 10 41.72 23.47 16.56
C VAL A 10 40.22 23.51 16.24
N ALA A 11 39.55 22.38 16.54
CA ALA A 11 38.12 22.12 16.77
C ALA A 11 37.46 21.26 15.66
N MET A 12 37.35 19.93 15.82
CA MET A 12 36.27 19.21 16.53
C MET A 12 34.86 19.66 16.16
N VAL A 13 34.06 18.77 15.53
CA VAL A 13 32.75 18.27 15.97
C VAL A 13 32.43 17.03 15.12
N GLY A 14 32.00 15.94 15.76
CA GLY A 14 31.77 14.65 15.12
C GLY A 14 30.51 14.59 14.27
N LEU A 15 30.52 13.66 13.31
CA LEU A 15 29.33 13.09 12.73
C LEU A 15 29.41 11.57 12.91
N VAL A 16 28.65 11.19 13.95
CA VAL A 16 27.96 9.94 14.24
C VAL A 16 28.04 8.85 13.17
N ALA A 17 28.33 7.65 13.65
CA ALA A 17 28.13 6.39 12.96
C ALA A 17 26.66 6.17 12.56
N CYS A 18 26.46 5.72 11.32
CA CYS A 18 25.45 4.73 10.92
C CYS A 18 26.16 3.95 9.81
N GLY A 19 26.49 2.67 9.98
CA GLY A 19 25.51 1.63 10.25
C GLY A 19 25.16 1.02 8.90
N ASP A 20 26.16 0.39 8.29
CA ASP A 20 26.06 -0.41 7.06
C ASP A 20 25.33 -1.71 7.43
N ASP A 21 24.01 -1.63 7.55
CA ASP A 21 23.13 -2.79 7.61
C ASP A 21 21.94 -2.46 6.72
N SER A 22 22.01 -3.01 5.50
CA SER A 22 20.99 -2.90 4.47
C SER A 22 19.71 -3.63 4.92
N SER A 23 18.95 -2.97 5.78
CA SER A 23 17.53 -3.24 6.00
C SER A 23 16.81 -2.04 5.41
N GLY A 24 16.09 -2.22 4.29
CA GLY A 24 15.44 -1.17 3.53
C GLY A 24 14.28 -0.50 4.26
N GLY A 25 14.58 0.19 5.36
CA GLY A 25 13.62 0.97 6.14
C GLY A 25 13.51 2.41 5.63
N ALA A 26 12.36 3.02 5.90
CA ALA A 26 12.07 4.41 5.56
C ALA A 26 13.13 5.38 6.11
N SER A 27 13.49 6.38 5.31
CA SER A 27 14.42 7.45 5.70
C SER A 27 13.85 8.31 6.83
N ALA A 28 14.71 9.12 7.47
CA ALA A 28 14.31 9.96 8.59
C ALA A 28 13.17 10.95 8.27
N ALA A 29 13.00 11.34 7.00
CA ALA A 29 11.89 12.20 6.56
C ALA A 29 10.61 11.41 6.26
N GLU A 30 10.73 10.13 5.93
CA GLU A 30 9.62 9.23 5.60
C GLU A 30 9.01 8.57 6.85
N GLN A 31 9.80 8.37 7.91
CA GLN A 31 9.36 7.75 9.16
C GLN A 31 8.07 8.35 9.76
N PRO A 32 7.88 9.69 9.82
CA PRO A 32 6.63 10.25 10.33
C PRO A 32 5.40 9.81 9.54
N TYR A 33 5.52 9.62 8.22
CA TYR A 33 4.41 9.14 7.39
C TYR A 33 4.13 7.66 7.65
N VAL A 34 5.18 6.84 7.77
CA VAL A 34 5.05 5.41 8.11
C VAL A 34 4.42 5.23 9.50
N ASP A 35 4.90 5.96 10.51
CA ASP A 35 4.39 5.91 11.87
C ASP A 35 2.91 6.29 11.94
N SER A 36 2.50 7.32 11.22
CA SER A 36 1.09 7.74 11.15
C SER A 36 0.19 6.70 10.48
N MET A 37 0.62 6.10 9.36
CA MET A 37 -0.12 5.00 8.73
C MET A 37 -0.26 3.81 9.69
N MET A 38 0.83 3.45 10.39
CA MET A 38 0.81 2.39 11.40
C MET A 38 -0.13 2.70 12.55
N SER A 39 -0.22 3.96 12.99
CA SER A 39 -1.20 4.36 14.00
C SER A 39 -2.63 4.15 13.50
N SER A 40 -2.92 4.42 12.22
CA SER A 40 -4.24 4.19 11.63
C SER A 40 -4.60 2.70 11.67
N PHE A 41 -3.66 1.84 11.23
CA PHE A 41 -3.83 0.39 11.26
C PHE A 41 -4.02 -0.19 12.66
N GLU A 42 -3.37 0.37 13.68
CA GLU A 42 -3.57 -0.06 15.06
C GLU A 42 -4.95 0.31 15.62
N THR A 43 -5.58 1.35 15.06
CA THR A 43 -6.93 1.80 15.46
C THR A 43 -8.06 1.16 14.65
N ASP A 44 -7.76 0.66 13.45
CA ASP A 44 -8.75 0.04 12.57
C ASP A 44 -8.76 -1.49 12.74
N GLU A 45 -9.61 -1.97 13.65
CA GLU A 45 -9.81 -3.41 13.88
C GLU A 45 -10.46 -4.13 12.68
N SER A 46 -10.96 -3.41 11.68
CA SER A 46 -11.59 -4.00 10.49
C SER A 46 -10.58 -4.39 9.41
N MET A 47 -9.33 -3.94 9.53
CA MET A 47 -8.32 -4.23 8.52
C MET A 47 -7.74 -5.65 8.69
N PRO A 48 -7.81 -6.51 7.66
CA PRO A 48 -7.35 -7.90 7.75
C PRO A 48 -5.83 -8.05 7.55
N LEU A 49 -5.03 -7.11 8.06
CA LEU A 49 -3.57 -7.13 7.96
C LEU A 49 -2.92 -7.32 9.32
N THR A 50 -1.89 -8.17 9.36
CA THR A 50 -1.01 -8.26 10.54
C THR A 50 -0.11 -7.04 10.62
N LYS A 51 0.37 -6.71 11.83
CA LYS A 51 1.30 -5.58 12.04
C LYS A 51 2.53 -5.60 11.09
N PRO A 52 3.20 -6.74 10.84
CA PRO A 52 4.29 -6.79 9.85
C PRO A 52 3.86 -6.50 8.41
N GLN A 53 2.66 -6.95 8.00
CA GLN A 53 2.13 -6.69 6.65
C GLN A 53 1.77 -5.21 6.47
N ALA A 54 1.11 -4.63 7.46
CA ALA A 54 0.79 -3.21 7.53
C ALA A 54 2.06 -2.35 7.49
N GLN A 55 3.10 -2.72 8.24
CA GLN A 55 4.39 -2.02 8.22
C GLN A 55 5.05 -2.11 6.84
N CYS A 56 5.07 -3.29 6.23
CA CYS A 56 5.59 -3.45 4.87
C CYS A 56 4.85 -2.56 3.87
N MET A 57 3.52 -2.49 3.96
CA MET A 57 2.72 -1.62 3.09
C MET A 57 3.06 -0.14 3.30
N ALA A 58 3.08 0.32 4.55
CA ALA A 58 3.36 1.71 4.87
C ALA A 58 4.74 2.14 4.37
N GLU A 59 5.78 1.34 4.62
CA GLU A 59 7.15 1.62 4.16
C GLU A 59 7.24 1.72 2.62
N ASN A 60 6.59 0.79 1.91
CA ASN A 60 6.62 0.79 0.45
C ASN A 60 5.75 1.89 -0.16
N LEU A 61 4.59 2.18 0.42
CA LEU A 61 3.72 3.25 -0.04
C LEU A 61 4.43 4.59 0.08
N VAL A 62 5.06 4.85 1.23
CA VAL A 62 5.85 6.07 1.44
C VAL A 62 7.05 6.12 0.49
N SER A 63 7.72 4.99 0.23
CA SER A 63 8.81 4.94 -0.75
C SER A 63 8.36 5.22 -2.19
N ILE A 64 7.16 4.78 -2.58
CA ILE A 64 6.60 4.99 -3.94
C ILE A 64 6.15 6.45 -4.12
N VAL A 65 5.38 6.97 -3.15
CA VAL A 65 4.82 8.32 -3.22
C VAL A 65 5.92 9.36 -2.96
N GLY A 66 6.80 9.10 -2.00
CA GLY A 66 7.80 10.02 -1.49
C GLY A 66 7.18 11.15 -0.66
N VAL A 67 7.97 11.74 0.24
CA VAL A 67 7.54 12.88 1.06
C VAL A 67 7.05 14.04 0.18
N ASP A 68 7.81 14.39 -0.86
CA ASP A 68 7.43 15.45 -1.81
C ASP A 68 6.07 15.18 -2.47
N GLY A 69 5.70 13.90 -2.68
CA GLY A 69 4.43 13.52 -3.27
C GLY A 69 3.25 13.76 -2.34
N PHE A 70 3.40 13.44 -1.05
CA PHE A 70 2.39 13.75 -0.05
C PHE A 70 2.26 15.25 0.19
N GLU A 71 3.38 15.97 0.29
CA GLU A 71 3.38 17.42 0.46
C GLU A 71 2.74 18.14 -0.73
N ALA A 72 2.99 17.69 -1.97
CA ALA A 72 2.35 18.23 -3.16
C ALA A 72 0.83 18.01 -3.15
N ALA A 73 0.37 16.86 -2.64
CA ALA A 73 -1.05 16.56 -2.46
C ALA A 73 -1.66 17.25 -1.23
N GLY A 74 -0.88 18.03 -0.46
CA GLY A 74 -1.34 18.68 0.77
C GLY A 74 -1.62 17.71 1.92
N VAL A 75 -1.07 16.50 1.87
CA VAL A 75 -1.23 15.45 2.89
C VAL A 75 -0.11 15.58 3.91
N GLU A 76 -0.45 15.92 5.14
CA GLU A 76 0.48 15.87 6.28
C GLU A 76 0.42 14.48 6.94
N PRO A 77 1.46 14.08 7.71
CA PRO A 77 1.42 12.82 8.45
C PRO A 77 0.19 12.66 9.33
N ALA A 78 -0.36 13.75 9.89
CA ALA A 78 -1.55 13.68 10.73
C ALA A 78 -2.81 13.27 9.95
N ASP A 79 -2.87 13.53 8.64
CA ASP A 79 -4.01 13.19 7.80
C ASP A 79 -4.06 11.69 7.50
N LEU A 80 -2.88 11.06 7.36
CA LEU A 80 -2.75 9.61 7.15
C LEU A 80 -3.32 8.78 8.29
N ALA A 81 -3.30 9.30 9.51
CA ALA A 81 -3.86 8.63 10.67
C ALA A 81 -5.39 8.44 10.54
N ASN A 82 -6.06 9.29 9.76
CA ASN A 82 -7.51 9.29 9.59
C ASN A 82 -8.02 8.41 8.43
N GLY A 83 -7.12 7.82 7.63
CA GLY A 83 -7.46 6.85 6.59
C GLY A 83 -8.10 7.42 5.31
N ASP A 84 -8.27 8.74 5.19
CA ASP A 84 -8.82 9.38 4.00
C ASP A 84 -7.68 9.87 3.10
N LEU A 85 -7.32 9.04 2.12
CA LEU A 85 -6.21 9.29 1.19
C LEU A 85 -6.71 9.17 -0.25
N THR A 86 -7.06 10.31 -0.83
CA THR A 86 -7.17 10.44 -2.28
C THR A 86 -5.98 11.23 -2.78
N LEU A 87 -5.20 10.66 -3.70
CA LEU A 87 -4.01 11.30 -4.26
C LEU A 87 -4.32 11.74 -5.70
N GLU A 88 -5.20 12.72 -5.86
CA GLU A 88 -5.73 13.18 -7.16
C GLU A 88 -4.62 13.60 -8.15
N GLU A 89 -3.49 14.11 -7.65
CA GLU A 89 -2.36 14.55 -8.49
C GLU A 89 -1.23 13.51 -8.58
N LEU A 90 -1.46 12.26 -8.15
CA LEU A 90 -0.44 11.22 -8.23
C LEU A 90 -0.21 10.81 -9.69
N PRO A 91 1.05 10.81 -10.17
CA PRO A 91 1.36 10.29 -11.49
C PRO A 91 0.88 8.84 -11.65
N GLU A 92 0.29 8.52 -12.81
CA GLU A 92 -0.26 7.19 -13.12
C GLU A 92 0.75 6.06 -12.82
N ALA A 93 2.03 6.26 -13.16
CA ALA A 93 3.09 5.28 -12.87
C ALA A 93 3.24 4.95 -11.38
N LYS A 94 3.02 5.92 -10.48
CA LYS A 94 3.02 5.70 -9.03
C LYS A 94 1.75 5.00 -8.58
N ALA A 95 0.59 5.36 -9.12
CA ALA A 95 -0.67 4.66 -8.84
C ALA A 95 -0.59 3.16 -9.23
N GLN A 96 0.00 2.87 -10.40
CA GLN A 96 0.27 1.50 -10.84
C GLN A 96 1.27 0.78 -9.93
N ALA A 97 2.30 1.46 -9.41
CA ALA A 97 3.24 0.89 -8.46
C ALA A 97 2.57 0.57 -7.10
N ILE A 98 1.61 1.39 -6.65
CA ILE A 98 0.80 1.10 -5.46
C ILE A 98 -0.11 -0.10 -5.71
N ALA A 99 -0.76 -0.18 -6.87
CA ALA A 99 -1.55 -1.36 -7.24
C ALA A 99 -0.69 -2.63 -7.23
N ALA A 100 0.52 -2.57 -7.80
CA ALA A 100 1.47 -3.68 -7.76
C ALA A 100 1.85 -4.07 -6.33
N LEU A 101 2.02 -3.12 -5.42
CA LEU A 101 2.29 -3.40 -4.01
C LEU A 101 1.19 -4.25 -3.35
N VAL A 102 -0.07 -4.00 -3.69
CA VAL A 102 -1.25 -4.71 -3.18
C VAL A 102 -1.38 -6.10 -3.80
N PHE A 103 -1.21 -6.21 -5.12
CA PHE A 103 -1.58 -7.42 -5.86
C PHE A 103 -0.40 -8.38 -6.14
N ASP A 104 0.86 -7.93 -6.10
CA ASP A 104 2.02 -8.78 -6.46
C ASP A 104 2.51 -9.66 -5.29
N GLY A 105 1.81 -9.67 -4.16
CA GLY A 105 2.18 -10.53 -3.04
C GLY A 105 3.39 -10.05 -2.23
N LYS A 106 3.87 -8.81 -2.45
CA LYS A 106 5.13 -8.33 -1.85
C LYS A 106 5.05 -8.21 -0.33
N CYS A 107 3.95 -7.68 0.18
CA CYS A 107 3.75 -7.49 1.62
C CYS A 107 2.80 -8.51 2.23
N PHE A 108 1.82 -8.98 1.47
CA PHE A 108 0.84 -9.99 1.87
C PHE A 108 0.28 -10.65 0.61
N ASP A 109 -0.27 -11.85 0.74
CA ASP A 109 -0.98 -12.53 -0.35
C ASP A 109 -2.44 -12.04 -0.37
N PHE A 110 -2.82 -11.38 -1.48
CA PHE A 110 -4.15 -10.79 -1.62
C PHE A 110 -5.27 -11.85 -1.59
N GLY A 111 -5.04 -13.03 -2.17
CA GLY A 111 -5.97 -14.15 -2.10
C GLY A 111 -6.18 -14.68 -0.68
N GLU A 112 -5.11 -14.83 0.11
CA GLU A 112 -5.18 -15.22 1.52
C GLU A 112 -5.88 -14.15 2.35
N MET A 113 -5.59 -12.87 2.11
CA MET A 113 -6.27 -11.76 2.77
C MET A 113 -7.77 -11.80 2.48
N MET A 114 -8.16 -11.98 1.21
CA MET A 114 -9.55 -12.09 0.80
C MET A 114 -10.24 -13.31 1.43
N ALA A 115 -9.58 -14.46 1.44
CA ALA A 115 -10.08 -15.67 2.10
C ALA A 115 -10.28 -15.46 3.60
N SER A 116 -9.36 -14.76 4.26
CA SER A 116 -9.50 -14.38 5.67
C SER A 116 -10.67 -13.43 5.89
N ALA A 117 -10.85 -12.43 5.02
CA ALA A 117 -11.97 -11.49 5.09
C ALA A 117 -13.32 -12.22 4.96
N PHE A 118 -13.48 -13.09 3.95
CA PHE A 118 -14.70 -13.88 3.78
C PHE A 118 -14.96 -14.85 4.93
N SER A 119 -13.92 -15.46 5.51
CA SER A 119 -14.07 -16.37 6.65
C SER A 119 -14.53 -15.66 7.92
N GLN A 120 -14.27 -14.36 8.03
CA GLN A 120 -14.70 -13.53 9.15
C GLN A 120 -16.11 -12.97 8.97
N ASP A 121 -16.64 -13.00 7.75
CA ASP A 121 -18.01 -12.55 7.46
C ASP A 121 -19.01 -13.72 7.54
N PRO A 122 -19.86 -13.77 8.58
CA PRO A 122 -20.84 -14.85 8.74
C PRO A 122 -21.95 -14.81 7.68
N SER A 123 -22.06 -13.73 6.89
CA SER A 123 -23.05 -13.59 5.82
C SER A 123 -22.63 -14.25 4.51
N VAL A 124 -21.34 -14.58 4.35
CA VAL A 124 -20.81 -15.18 3.12
C VAL A 124 -20.42 -16.63 3.36
N SER A 125 -21.06 -17.55 2.61
CA SER A 125 -20.79 -18.99 2.71
C SER A 125 -19.86 -19.47 1.59
N ILE A 126 -18.72 -18.80 1.40
CA ILE A 126 -17.69 -19.22 0.45
C ILE A 126 -16.57 -19.95 1.22
N PRO A 127 -16.24 -21.20 0.86
CA PRO A 127 -15.06 -21.90 1.37
C PRO A 127 -13.76 -21.10 1.16
N SER A 128 -12.85 -21.16 2.13
CA SER A 128 -11.60 -20.38 2.14
C SER A 128 -10.72 -20.61 0.89
N ASP A 129 -10.70 -21.83 0.35
CA ASP A 129 -9.99 -22.20 -0.88
C ASP A 129 -10.60 -21.52 -2.12
N GLN A 130 -11.92 -21.44 -2.19
CA GLN A 130 -12.62 -20.74 -3.27
C GLN A 130 -12.42 -19.22 -3.18
N ALA A 131 -12.50 -18.66 -1.97
CA ALA A 131 -12.24 -17.26 -1.72
C ALA A 131 -10.80 -16.86 -2.06
N LYS A 132 -9.82 -17.72 -1.73
CA LYS A 132 -8.43 -17.50 -2.14
C LYS A 132 -8.28 -17.54 -3.65
N CYS A 133 -8.83 -18.56 -4.32
CA CYS A 133 -8.79 -18.64 -5.78
C CYS A 133 -9.36 -17.38 -6.44
N LEU A 134 -10.48 -16.87 -5.92
CA LEU A 134 -11.11 -15.66 -6.43
C LEU A 134 -10.21 -14.44 -6.24
N GLY A 135 -9.62 -14.27 -5.05
CA GLY A 135 -8.68 -13.19 -4.80
C GLY A 135 -7.43 -13.28 -5.67
N ASP A 136 -6.87 -14.47 -5.86
CA ASP A 136 -5.72 -14.68 -6.76
C ASP A 136 -6.09 -14.33 -8.22
N SER A 137 -7.31 -14.65 -8.66
CA SER A 137 -7.81 -14.31 -9.99
C SER A 137 -7.96 -12.79 -10.17
N PHE A 138 -8.49 -12.09 -9.16
CA PHE A 138 -8.56 -10.63 -9.17
C PHE A 138 -7.17 -9.97 -9.15
N ALA A 139 -6.24 -10.47 -8.34
CA ALA A 139 -4.88 -9.96 -8.27
C ALA A 139 -4.12 -10.12 -9.60
N ALA A 140 -4.45 -11.17 -10.36
CA ALA A 140 -3.89 -11.44 -11.68
C ALA A 140 -4.59 -10.68 -12.83
N ASN A 141 -5.81 -10.17 -12.60
CA ASN A 141 -6.59 -9.50 -13.64
C ASN A 141 -6.10 -8.06 -13.87
N GLU A 142 -5.59 -7.78 -15.09
CA GLU A 142 -5.04 -6.46 -15.43
C GLU A 142 -6.07 -5.34 -15.33
N GLN A 143 -7.32 -5.58 -15.74
CA GLN A 143 -8.39 -4.59 -15.66
C GLN A 143 -8.71 -4.22 -14.21
N PHE A 144 -8.76 -5.20 -13.31
CA PHE A 144 -8.98 -4.96 -11.88
C PHE A 144 -7.84 -4.16 -11.26
N ARG A 145 -6.59 -4.48 -11.63
CA ARG A 145 -5.40 -3.73 -11.19
C ARG A 145 -5.40 -2.30 -11.70
N SER A 146 -5.78 -2.09 -12.96
CA SER A 146 -5.90 -0.76 -13.57
C SER A 146 -7.03 0.06 -12.93
N ALA A 147 -8.18 -0.55 -12.67
CA ALA A 147 -9.28 0.10 -11.97
C ALA A 147 -8.90 0.49 -10.54
N PHE A 148 -8.20 -0.38 -9.81
CA PHE A 148 -7.68 -0.04 -8.49
C PHE A 148 -6.69 1.13 -8.55
N ALA A 149 -5.75 1.12 -9.51
CA ALA A 149 -4.85 2.25 -9.72
C ALA A 149 -5.59 3.56 -10.04
N ALA A 150 -6.63 3.50 -10.89
CA ALA A 150 -7.46 4.65 -11.23
C ALA A 150 -8.25 5.18 -10.02
N SER A 151 -8.74 4.29 -9.15
CA SER A 151 -9.45 4.66 -7.92
C SER A 151 -8.58 5.46 -6.94
N ILE A 152 -7.27 5.17 -6.85
CA ILE A 152 -6.32 5.92 -6.00
C ILE A 152 -6.24 7.40 -6.41
N THR A 153 -6.38 7.68 -7.70
CA THR A 153 -6.34 9.03 -8.27
C THR A 153 -7.72 9.65 -8.40
N GLY A 154 -8.80 8.96 -7.98
CA GLY A 154 -10.18 9.42 -8.17
C GLY A 154 -10.67 9.36 -9.63
N ASP A 155 -10.02 8.55 -10.48
CA ASP A 155 -10.42 8.36 -11.86
C ASP A 155 -11.40 7.17 -11.96
N ASP A 156 -12.69 7.49 -12.06
CA ASP A 156 -13.76 6.50 -12.20
C ASP A 156 -13.99 6.05 -13.66
N SER A 157 -13.10 6.41 -14.60
CA SER A 157 -13.26 6.04 -16.02
C SER A 157 -13.00 4.57 -16.31
N VAL A 158 -12.32 3.87 -15.39
CA VAL A 158 -11.98 2.46 -15.53
C VAL A 158 -12.94 1.62 -14.67
N ASP A 159 -13.94 1.02 -15.31
CA ASP A 159 -14.84 0.08 -14.64
C ASP A 159 -14.18 -1.31 -14.53
N PRO A 160 -13.90 -1.84 -13.33
CA PRO A 160 -13.33 -3.18 -13.15
C PRO A 160 -14.28 -4.31 -13.56
N PHE A 161 -15.57 -4.02 -13.75
CA PHE A 161 -16.61 -5.01 -14.02
C PHE A 161 -17.30 -4.80 -15.38
N SER A 162 -16.70 -4.02 -16.27
CA SER A 162 -17.30 -3.80 -17.60
C SER A 162 -17.45 -5.10 -18.39
N GLU A 163 -16.58 -6.08 -18.13
CA GLU A 163 -16.61 -7.41 -18.71
C GLU A 163 -17.19 -8.42 -17.71
N VAL A 164 -18.50 -8.31 -17.49
CA VAL A 164 -19.25 -9.23 -16.61
C VAL A 164 -19.03 -10.70 -16.96
N GLU A 165 -18.82 -11.05 -18.24
CA GLU A 165 -18.55 -12.42 -18.68
C GLU A 165 -17.26 -12.99 -18.05
N ASP A 166 -16.21 -12.16 -17.96
CA ASP A 166 -14.93 -12.54 -17.36
C ASP A 166 -15.04 -12.68 -15.84
N LEU A 167 -15.85 -11.83 -15.21
CA LEU A 167 -16.19 -11.96 -13.81
C LEU A 167 -16.88 -13.32 -13.54
N PHE A 168 -17.92 -13.64 -14.32
CA PHE A 168 -18.62 -14.94 -14.23
C PHE A 168 -17.67 -16.12 -14.46
N ALA A 169 -16.74 -16.01 -15.41
CA ALA A 169 -15.73 -17.03 -15.67
C ALA A 169 -14.82 -17.24 -14.44
N MET A 170 -14.29 -16.18 -13.84
CA MET A 170 -13.45 -16.27 -12.64
C MET A 170 -14.16 -16.96 -11.47
N PHE A 171 -15.41 -16.57 -11.17
CA PHE A 171 -16.20 -17.23 -10.13
C PHE A 171 -16.42 -18.72 -10.43
N THR A 172 -16.73 -19.06 -11.69
CA THR A 172 -16.97 -20.45 -12.11
C THR A 172 -15.69 -21.29 -12.05
N GLU A 173 -14.55 -20.73 -12.46
CA GLU A 173 -13.24 -21.38 -12.38
C GLU A 173 -12.83 -21.71 -10.95
N CYS A 174 -13.17 -20.82 -10.01
CA CYS A 174 -12.98 -21.04 -8.57
C CYS A 174 -14.07 -21.91 -7.94
N GLY A 175 -15.03 -22.41 -8.73
CA GLY A 175 -16.10 -23.28 -8.25
C GLY A 175 -17.13 -22.57 -7.36
N ILE A 176 -17.23 -21.24 -7.44
CA ILE A 176 -18.18 -20.44 -6.68
C ILE A 176 -19.51 -20.40 -7.43
N ASP A 177 -20.58 -20.84 -6.77
CA ASP A 177 -21.93 -20.73 -7.31
C ASP A 177 -22.50 -19.34 -7.04
N LEU A 178 -22.56 -18.50 -8.07
CA LEU A 178 -23.11 -17.15 -7.97
C LEU A 178 -24.61 -17.14 -7.63
N ALA A 179 -25.34 -18.23 -7.90
CA ALA A 179 -26.72 -18.37 -7.45
C ALA A 179 -26.84 -18.52 -5.92
N ALA A 180 -25.75 -18.90 -5.24
CA ALA A 180 -25.68 -18.96 -3.78
C ALA A 180 -25.34 -17.61 -3.13
N LEU A 181 -24.92 -16.61 -3.92
CA LEU A 181 -24.54 -15.27 -3.43
C LEU A 181 -25.66 -14.22 -3.52
N GLY A 182 -26.69 -14.46 -4.35
CA GLY A 182 -27.81 -13.55 -4.58
C GLY A 182 -29.04 -13.83 -3.70
N GLY A 183 -28.86 -13.91 -2.38
CA GLY A 183 -29.95 -14.04 -1.40
C GLY A 183 -30.86 -12.82 -1.33
#